data_AF-A0A1L7XVP9-F1
#
_entry.id   AF-A0A1L7XVP9-F1
#
_cell.length_a   1.000
_cell.length_b   1.000
_cell.length_c   1.000
_cell.angle_alpha   90.00
_cell.angle_beta   90.00
_cell.angle_gamma   90.00
#
_symmetry.space_group_name_H-M   'P 1'
#
loop_
_entity.id
_entity.type
_entity.pdbx_description
1 polymer ?
#
loop_
_entity_poly.entity_id
_entity_poly.type
_entity_poly.pdbx_seq_one_letter_code
_entity_poly.pdbx_strand_id
1 'polypeptide(L)'
;MSPAARIETFGDFRDDLARDGFAVVKGALSREKTAEVVEKFYTYLEDFNLGFNRYDLSTIKRSKLPYINEKGMMIHYGSAHEDLSGKFPHQDQDPDKPGFRCLQGLVNLQPCGPDDGGLIVCKGAHLLSEQFHEDMKYEKRIPQWNPEWYGFTDVGMAWLVDHGCTWEKVCADPGDLILWDSRTPHYNKSPENGSTQDRMAVYTCYMPVAEASQDDLIKKKDAWDRKVGTSHWPNAQFVGSNKAMRGEDLNGVERAEPVNPAVLSERAFKLTGVPYIKSKT
;
A
#
# COMPACT_ATOMS: atom_id res chain seq x y z
N MET A 1 34.40 18.48 -7.61
CA MET A 1 33.41 18.00 -6.62
C MET A 1 32.13 18.76 -6.88
N SER A 2 30.98 18.07 -6.94
CA SER A 2 29.69 18.76 -6.89
C SER A 2 29.53 19.41 -5.50
N PRO A 3 28.87 20.56 -5.34
CA PRO A 3 28.39 20.99 -4.03
C PRO A 3 27.48 19.88 -3.48
N ALA A 4 27.77 19.37 -2.28
CA ALA A 4 26.84 18.46 -1.61
C ALA A 4 25.49 19.18 -1.48
N ALA A 5 24.44 18.59 -2.06
CA ALA A 5 23.11 19.18 -2.00
C ALA A 5 22.74 19.36 -0.53
N ARG A 6 22.35 20.58 -0.14
CA ARG A 6 21.83 20.82 1.20
C ARG A 6 20.56 20.00 1.35
N ILE A 7 20.62 18.95 2.17
CA ILE A 7 19.44 18.23 2.62
C ILE A 7 18.59 19.27 3.36
N GLU A 8 17.43 19.61 2.78
CA GLU A 8 16.48 20.52 3.41
C GLU A 8 15.97 19.84 4.69
N THR A 9 16.13 20.52 5.83
CA THR A 9 15.70 20.00 7.13
C THR A 9 14.38 20.64 7.50
N PHE A 10 13.35 19.82 7.67
CA PHE A 10 11.97 20.24 7.85
C PHE A 10 11.54 20.32 9.32
N GLY A 11 12.23 19.60 10.22
CA GLY A 11 11.88 19.48 11.63
C GLY A 11 10.69 18.53 11.89
N ASP A 12 10.38 17.64 10.94
CA ASP A 12 9.29 16.66 11.04
C ASP A 12 9.60 15.36 10.27
N PHE A 13 8.59 14.48 10.15
CA PHE A 13 8.66 13.17 9.49
C PHE A 13 9.27 13.17 8.08
N ARG A 14 9.32 14.32 7.39
CA ARG A 14 10.00 14.45 6.09
C ARG A 14 11.51 14.27 6.19
N ASP A 15 12.13 14.60 7.32
CA ASP A 15 13.55 14.37 7.57
C ASP A 15 13.86 12.87 7.71
N ASP A 16 12.95 12.12 8.33
CA ASP A 16 13.03 10.65 8.41
C ASP A 16 12.80 10.04 7.03
N LEU A 17 11.73 10.44 6.32
CA LEU A 17 11.44 9.97 4.96
C LEU A 17 12.60 10.21 3.99
N ALA A 18 13.23 11.39 4.02
CA ALA A 18 14.35 11.73 3.15
C ALA A 18 15.60 10.89 3.45
N ARG A 19 15.89 10.64 4.74
CA ARG A 19 17.07 9.93 5.23
C ARG A 19 16.95 8.41 5.15
N ASP A 20 15.82 7.88 5.63
CA ASP A 20 15.58 6.46 5.88
C ASP A 20 14.72 5.79 4.80
N GLY A 21 14.03 6.56 3.95
CA GLY A 21 13.15 6.06 2.88
C GLY A 21 11.73 5.73 3.35
N PHE A 22 11.49 5.84 4.65
CA PHE A 22 10.18 5.69 5.28
C PHE A 22 10.06 6.59 6.53
N ALA A 23 8.83 6.80 6.99
CA ALA A 23 8.54 7.50 8.23
C ALA A 23 7.24 6.97 8.88
N VAL A 24 7.08 7.18 10.19
CA VAL A 24 5.84 6.86 10.91
C VAL A 24 5.27 8.13 11.54
N VAL A 25 4.21 8.66 10.93
CA VAL A 25 3.50 9.84 11.43
C VAL A 25 2.56 9.39 12.54
N LYS A 26 3.00 9.60 13.80
CA LYS A 26 2.29 9.15 14.99
C LYS A 26 0.91 9.80 15.13
N GLY A 27 -0.12 8.99 15.38
CA GLY A 27 -1.48 9.47 15.66
C GLY A 27 -2.13 10.32 14.56
N ALA A 28 -1.82 10.04 13.29
CA ALA A 28 -2.44 10.69 12.13
C ALA A 28 -3.97 10.51 12.06
N LEU A 29 -4.48 9.44 12.68
CA LEU A 29 -5.87 9.24 13.07
C LEU A 29 -5.95 9.09 14.60
N SER A 30 -6.98 9.65 15.24
CA SER A 30 -7.13 9.52 16.70
C SER A 30 -7.46 8.07 17.10
N ARG A 31 -7.19 7.68 18.35
CA ARG A 31 -7.47 6.30 18.83
C ARG A 31 -8.96 5.97 18.77
N GLU A 32 -9.81 6.93 19.10
CA GLU A 32 -11.28 6.81 19.07
C GLU A 32 -11.76 6.64 17.63
N LYS A 33 -11.23 7.44 16.69
CA LYS A 33 -11.61 7.35 15.29
C LYS A 33 -11.05 6.08 14.62
N THR A 34 -9.90 5.61 15.07
CA THR A 34 -9.33 4.33 14.64
C THR A 34 -10.23 3.17 15.07
N ALA A 35 -10.62 3.11 16.35
CA ALA A 35 -11.55 2.12 16.86
C ALA A 35 -12.91 2.15 16.12
N GLU A 36 -13.45 3.35 15.82
CA GLU A 36 -14.68 3.51 15.03
C GLU A 36 -14.55 2.90 13.61
N VAL A 37 -13.38 3.01 12.98
CA VAL A 37 -13.13 2.42 11.65
C VAL A 37 -12.94 0.90 11.73
N VAL A 38 -12.22 0.40 12.74
CA VAL A 38 -12.03 -1.04 13.00
C VAL A 38 -13.38 -1.74 13.22
N GLU A 39 -14.22 -1.19 14.11
CA GLU A 39 -15.56 -1.71 14.39
C GLU A 39 -16.44 -1.72 13.13
N LYS A 40 -16.42 -0.64 12.34
CA LYS A 40 -17.15 -0.57 11.07
C LYS A 40 -16.65 -1.58 10.03
N PHE A 41 -15.36 -1.91 10.03
CA PHE A 41 -14.79 -2.88 9.11
C PHE A 41 -15.23 -4.32 9.45
N TYR A 42 -15.15 -4.73 10.72
CA TYR A 42 -15.65 -6.05 11.13
C TYR A 42 -17.18 -6.15 10.93
N THR A 43 -17.95 -5.13 11.28
CA THR A 43 -19.41 -5.11 11.00
C THR A 43 -19.69 -5.22 9.50
N TYR A 44 -18.95 -4.50 8.65
CA TYR A 44 -19.07 -4.61 7.19
C TYR A 44 -18.82 -6.03 6.65
N LEU A 45 -17.93 -6.81 7.28
CA LEU A 45 -17.67 -8.23 6.97
C LEU A 45 -18.82 -9.13 7.46
N GLU A 46 -19.31 -8.92 8.68
CA GLU A 46 -20.41 -9.68 9.29
C GLU A 46 -21.74 -9.44 8.55
N ASP A 47 -21.98 -8.21 8.06
CA ASP A 47 -23.15 -7.81 7.27
C ASP A 47 -23.32 -8.59 5.95
N PHE A 48 -22.30 -9.32 5.48
CA PHE A 48 -22.48 -10.24 4.35
C PHE A 48 -23.30 -11.49 4.72
N ASN A 49 -23.55 -11.74 6.02
CA ASN A 49 -24.38 -12.83 6.54
C ASN A 49 -23.88 -14.25 6.15
N LEU A 50 -22.59 -14.37 5.81
CA LEU A 50 -21.94 -15.64 5.44
C LEU A 50 -21.50 -16.48 6.65
N GLY A 51 -21.67 -15.96 7.88
CA GLY A 51 -21.40 -16.68 9.13
C GLY A 51 -19.98 -16.52 9.69
N PHE A 52 -19.23 -15.50 9.24
CA PHE A 52 -18.12 -14.91 10.00
C PHE A 52 -18.64 -14.28 11.30
N ASN A 53 -17.82 -14.33 12.34
CA ASN A 53 -18.03 -13.71 13.65
C ASN A 53 -16.65 -13.34 14.21
N ARG A 54 -16.39 -12.04 14.41
CA ARG A 54 -15.08 -11.55 14.86
C ARG A 54 -14.62 -12.13 16.20
N TYR A 55 -15.54 -12.64 17.03
CA TYR A 55 -15.26 -13.20 18.35
C TYR A 55 -15.03 -14.73 18.35
N ASP A 56 -15.13 -15.39 17.19
CA ASP A 56 -14.85 -16.82 17.04
C ASP A 56 -13.92 -17.05 15.84
N LEU A 57 -12.63 -17.27 16.14
CA LEU A 57 -11.57 -17.55 15.17
C LEU A 57 -11.89 -18.79 14.30
N SER A 58 -12.71 -19.73 14.79
CA SER A 58 -13.15 -20.89 14.00
C SER A 58 -14.08 -20.49 12.84
N THR A 59 -14.57 -19.24 12.80
CA THR A 59 -15.31 -18.67 11.68
C THR A 59 -14.44 -18.03 10.60
N ILE A 60 -13.13 -17.83 10.83
CA ILE A 60 -12.18 -17.31 9.84
C ILE A 60 -11.91 -18.41 8.81
N LYS A 61 -12.86 -18.56 7.87
CA LYS A 61 -12.90 -19.60 6.85
C LYS A 61 -13.36 -18.98 5.54
N ARG A 62 -12.76 -19.43 4.42
CA ARG A 62 -13.07 -18.94 3.07
C ARG A 62 -14.55 -19.10 2.64
N SER A 63 -15.31 -19.99 3.28
CA SER A 63 -16.75 -20.16 3.06
C SER A 63 -17.64 -19.21 3.88
N LYS A 64 -17.06 -18.46 4.82
CA LYS A 64 -17.75 -17.60 5.79
C LYS A 64 -17.49 -16.10 5.61
N LEU A 65 -16.56 -15.75 4.73
CA LEU A 65 -16.20 -14.38 4.35
C LEU A 65 -16.64 -14.11 2.89
N PRO A 66 -16.87 -12.84 2.50
CA PRO A 66 -17.09 -12.47 1.08
C PRO A 66 -15.89 -12.85 0.20
N TYR A 67 -15.96 -12.71 -1.14
CA TYR A 67 -14.73 -12.71 -1.96
C TYR A 67 -14.10 -11.31 -2.02
N ILE A 68 -12.90 -11.28 -2.58
CA ILE A 68 -11.65 -10.86 -1.96
C ILE A 68 -10.71 -10.86 -3.21
N ASN A 69 -10.54 -9.75 -3.95
CA ASN A 69 -9.95 -9.68 -5.31
C ASN A 69 -8.40 -9.55 -5.46
N GLU A 70 -7.80 -8.51 -6.05
CA GLU A 70 -6.36 -8.49 -6.45
C GLU A 70 -5.51 -7.23 -6.13
N LYS A 71 -6.07 -6.11 -5.65
CA LYS A 71 -5.29 -4.87 -5.36
C LYS A 71 -5.43 -4.33 -3.92
N GLY A 72 -4.94 -5.08 -2.92
CA GLY A 72 -4.89 -4.70 -1.49
C GLY A 72 -6.20 -4.65 -0.68
N MET A 73 -7.39 -4.75 -1.31
CA MET A 73 -8.71 -4.48 -0.72
C MET A 73 -9.56 -5.75 -0.54
N MET A 74 -9.22 -6.64 0.40
CA MET A 74 -9.66 -8.05 0.44
C MET A 74 -9.11 -8.82 -0.78
N ILE A 75 -8.20 -9.80 -0.65
CA ILE A 75 -7.37 -10.34 -1.77
C ILE A 75 -7.22 -11.88 -1.85
N HIS A 76 -7.36 -12.46 -3.06
CA HIS A 76 -7.86 -13.82 -3.37
C HIS A 76 -7.34 -15.00 -2.51
N TYR A 77 -8.25 -15.95 -2.25
CA TYR A 77 -8.05 -17.28 -1.65
C TYR A 77 -7.50 -17.35 -0.21
N GLY A 78 -7.09 -16.24 0.40
CA GLY A 78 -6.52 -16.21 1.76
C GLY A 78 -4.99 -16.21 1.76
N SER A 79 -4.38 -16.70 0.69
CA SER A 79 -2.92 -16.81 0.55
C SER A 79 -2.18 -15.48 0.34
N ALA A 80 -2.86 -14.34 0.45
CA ALA A 80 -2.23 -13.02 0.45
C ALA A 80 -1.23 -12.82 1.60
N HIS A 81 -1.42 -13.54 2.73
CA HIS A 81 -0.52 -13.57 3.90
C HIS A 81 -0.36 -14.99 4.50
N GLU A 82 -0.48 -16.04 3.68
CA GLU A 82 -0.31 -17.45 4.11
C GLU A 82 1.13 -17.91 3.85
N ASP A 83 1.74 -18.62 4.80
CA ASP A 83 3.15 -19.02 4.76
C ASP A 83 3.40 -20.21 3.82
N LEU A 84 3.29 -19.94 2.52
CA LEU A 84 3.56 -20.89 1.42
C LEU A 84 4.50 -20.32 0.34
N SER A 85 4.90 -19.05 0.48
CA SER A 85 5.93 -18.40 -0.33
C SER A 85 6.82 -17.53 0.57
N GLY A 86 8.12 -17.54 0.29
CA GLY A 86 9.09 -16.75 1.04
C GLY A 86 8.95 -15.23 0.82
N LYS A 87 9.95 -14.48 1.31
CA LYS A 87 10.00 -13.02 1.16
C LYS A 87 9.71 -12.60 -0.28
N PHE A 88 8.84 -11.60 -0.46
CA PHE A 88 8.55 -10.99 -1.76
C PHE A 88 9.04 -9.52 -1.76
N PRO A 89 10.36 -9.27 -1.69
CA PRO A 89 10.93 -7.92 -1.65
C PRO A 89 10.74 -7.20 -2.98
N HIS A 90 10.19 -6.00 -2.96
CA HIS A 90 9.96 -5.19 -4.15
C HIS A 90 10.02 -3.68 -3.90
N GLN A 91 10.21 -2.91 -4.97
CA GLN A 91 9.89 -1.48 -5.03
C GLN A 91 8.76 -1.25 -6.03
N ASP A 92 7.88 -0.28 -5.78
CA ASP A 92 6.74 0.06 -6.63
C ASP A 92 7.07 1.28 -7.52
N GLN A 93 8.24 1.22 -8.17
CA GLN A 93 8.69 2.23 -9.11
C GLN A 93 9.54 1.61 -10.22
N ASP A 94 9.34 2.10 -11.44
CA ASP A 94 10.11 1.73 -12.61
C ASP A 94 11.62 2.05 -12.44
N PRO A 95 12.50 1.03 -12.48
CA PRO A 95 13.96 1.19 -12.45
C PRO A 95 14.49 2.21 -13.46
N ASP A 96 13.85 2.28 -14.63
CA ASP A 96 14.30 3.07 -15.76
C ASP A 96 13.81 4.54 -15.64
N LYS A 97 13.11 4.90 -14.53
CA LYS A 97 12.66 6.25 -14.17
C LYS A 97 13.12 6.64 -12.74
N PRO A 98 14.36 7.14 -12.56
CA PRO A 98 14.91 7.49 -11.25
C PRO A 98 14.27 8.74 -10.63
N GLY A 99 14.67 9.05 -9.39
CA GLY A 99 14.14 10.17 -8.59
C GLY A 99 12.87 9.81 -7.81
N PHE A 100 12.49 10.65 -6.84
CA PHE A 100 11.25 10.47 -6.07
C PHE A 100 10.03 10.80 -6.94
N ARG A 101 9.08 9.85 -7.06
CA ARG A 101 7.90 9.98 -7.94
C ARG A 101 6.57 9.73 -7.24
N CYS A 102 6.49 8.80 -6.30
CA CYS A 102 5.28 8.56 -5.52
C CYS A 102 5.63 8.38 -4.04
N LEU A 103 4.81 8.96 -3.17
CA LEU A 103 4.80 8.60 -1.76
C LEU A 103 3.75 7.52 -1.55
N GLN A 104 4.15 6.35 -1.08
CA GLN A 104 3.25 5.29 -0.67
C GLN A 104 3.01 5.39 0.85
N GLY A 105 1.97 4.71 1.35
CA GLY A 105 1.69 4.69 2.77
C GLY A 105 0.58 3.73 3.17
N LEU A 106 0.40 3.55 4.48
CA LEU A 106 -0.79 2.94 5.07
C LEU A 106 -1.12 3.56 6.42
N VAL A 107 -2.41 3.77 6.68
CA VAL A 107 -2.91 4.04 8.03
C VAL A 107 -3.05 2.69 8.73
N ASN A 108 -2.31 2.51 9.81
CA ASN A 108 -2.34 1.30 10.64
C ASN A 108 -3.51 1.38 11.63
N LEU A 109 -4.37 0.37 11.66
CA LEU A 109 -5.62 0.40 12.44
C LEU A 109 -5.63 -0.49 13.69
N GLN A 110 -4.67 -1.42 13.80
CA GLN A 110 -4.53 -2.37 14.90
C GLN A 110 -3.10 -2.28 15.48
N PRO A 111 -2.83 -2.80 16.69
CA PRO A 111 -1.45 -2.92 17.19
C PRO A 111 -0.56 -3.66 16.18
N CYS A 112 0.67 -3.19 15.98
CA CYS A 112 1.64 -3.83 15.10
C CYS A 112 3.05 -3.76 15.70
N GLY A 113 3.40 -4.76 16.52
CA GLY A 113 4.70 -4.96 17.15
C GLY A 113 5.72 -5.70 16.26
N PRO A 114 6.84 -6.20 16.84
CA PRO A 114 7.93 -6.82 16.07
C PRO A 114 7.59 -8.24 15.55
N ASP A 115 6.79 -8.98 16.31
CA ASP A 115 6.34 -10.34 16.00
C ASP A 115 5.07 -10.36 15.13
N ASP A 116 4.34 -9.25 15.08
CA ASP A 116 3.07 -9.14 14.36
C ASP A 116 3.27 -9.05 12.84
N GLY A 117 2.28 -9.54 12.09
CA GLY A 117 2.23 -9.38 10.64
C GLY A 117 2.21 -7.89 10.25
N GLY A 118 3.03 -7.49 9.28
CA GLY A 118 3.24 -6.07 9.00
C GLY A 118 4.19 -5.77 7.84
N LEU A 119 4.66 -4.54 7.77
CA LEU A 119 5.57 -4.05 6.72
C LEU A 119 7.04 -4.19 7.16
N ILE A 120 7.88 -4.75 6.29
CA ILE A 120 9.35 -4.69 6.36
C ILE A 120 9.82 -3.71 5.28
N VAL A 121 10.79 -2.85 5.59
CA VAL A 121 11.39 -1.87 4.66
C VAL A 121 12.92 -1.96 4.68
N CYS A 122 13.59 -1.72 3.56
CA CYS A 122 15.04 -1.61 3.47
C CYS A 122 15.44 -0.13 3.59
N LYS A 123 15.96 0.23 4.77
CA LYS A 123 16.26 1.60 5.17
C LYS A 123 17.39 2.22 4.37
N GLY A 124 17.19 3.45 3.89
CA GLY A 124 18.17 4.21 3.11
C GLY A 124 18.36 3.72 1.67
N ALA A 125 17.82 2.55 1.30
CA ALA A 125 18.01 1.95 -0.02
C ALA A 125 17.37 2.76 -1.16
N HIS A 126 16.38 3.61 -0.88
CA HIS A 126 15.82 4.57 -1.85
C HIS A 126 16.86 5.57 -2.36
N LEU A 127 17.90 5.89 -1.56
CA LEU A 127 19.05 6.71 -1.99
C LEU A 127 19.96 5.96 -2.97
N LEU A 128 20.05 4.63 -2.84
CA LEU A 128 20.89 3.77 -3.68
C LEU A 128 20.16 3.23 -4.92
N SER A 129 18.84 3.41 -5.04
CA SER A 129 18.00 2.79 -6.09
C SER A 129 18.57 2.93 -7.52
N GLU A 130 19.07 4.12 -7.90
CA GLU A 130 19.70 4.33 -9.22
C GLU A 130 21.01 3.54 -9.40
N GLN A 131 21.89 3.53 -8.38
CA GLN A 131 23.12 2.73 -8.41
C GLN A 131 22.80 1.24 -8.43
N PHE A 132 21.87 0.78 -7.59
CA PHE A 132 21.42 -0.61 -7.53
C PHE A 132 20.99 -1.10 -8.92
N HIS A 133 20.14 -0.34 -9.63
CA HIS A 133 19.62 -0.77 -10.93
C HIS A 133 20.67 -0.74 -12.05
N GLU A 134 21.69 0.11 -11.97
CA GLU A 134 22.85 0.10 -12.89
C GLU A 134 23.83 -1.04 -12.57
N ASP A 135 24.15 -1.29 -11.30
CA ASP A 135 25.07 -2.35 -10.88
C ASP A 135 24.44 -3.75 -11.08
N MET A 136 23.14 -3.91 -10.81
CA MET A 136 22.41 -5.18 -10.91
C MET A 136 21.78 -5.45 -12.28
N LYS A 137 21.96 -4.60 -13.29
CA LYS A 137 21.37 -4.76 -14.64
C LYS A 137 21.71 -6.06 -15.37
N TYR A 138 22.75 -6.77 -14.93
CA TYR A 138 23.11 -8.10 -15.46
C TYR A 138 22.17 -9.21 -14.96
N GLU A 139 21.42 -8.97 -13.89
CA GLU A 139 20.52 -9.94 -13.29
C GLU A 139 19.23 -10.09 -14.11
N LYS A 140 18.75 -11.33 -14.20
CA LYS A 140 17.47 -11.62 -14.84
C LYS A 140 16.32 -11.15 -13.94
N ARG A 141 15.75 -9.98 -14.25
CA ARG A 141 14.55 -9.42 -13.59
C ARG A 141 13.47 -10.49 -13.36
N ILE A 142 12.86 -10.48 -12.17
CA ILE A 142 11.71 -11.35 -11.83
C ILE A 142 10.55 -11.03 -12.79
N PRO A 143 9.81 -12.04 -13.32
CA PRO A 143 8.72 -11.79 -14.27
C PRO A 143 7.67 -10.82 -13.73
N GLN A 144 7.45 -9.72 -14.47
CA GLN A 144 6.60 -8.61 -14.07
C GLN A 144 5.64 -8.21 -15.21
N TRP A 145 4.41 -7.85 -14.87
CA TRP A 145 3.36 -7.51 -15.84
C TRP A 145 3.27 -6.00 -16.16
N ASN A 146 3.98 -5.18 -15.39
CA ASN A 146 4.12 -3.73 -15.59
C ASN A 146 5.56 -3.29 -15.21
N PRO A 147 6.05 -2.14 -15.70
CA PRO A 147 7.40 -1.67 -15.38
C PRO A 147 7.50 -0.99 -14.01
N GLU A 148 6.42 -0.41 -13.48
CA GLU A 148 6.37 0.33 -12.21
C GLU A 148 6.37 -0.59 -10.96
N TRP A 149 6.99 -1.76 -11.07
CA TRP A 149 7.25 -2.72 -10.00
C TRP A 149 8.60 -3.39 -10.29
N TYR A 150 9.42 -3.61 -9.28
CA TYR A 150 10.67 -4.38 -9.42
C TYR A 150 10.86 -5.29 -8.20
N GLY A 151 11.01 -6.59 -8.44
CA GLY A 151 11.28 -7.59 -7.41
C GLY A 151 12.77 -7.86 -7.24
N PHE A 152 13.24 -7.85 -5.99
CA PHE A 152 14.63 -8.15 -5.65
C PHE A 152 14.82 -9.68 -5.50
N THR A 153 15.97 -10.18 -5.95
CA THR A 153 16.42 -11.55 -5.67
C THR A 153 17.17 -11.61 -4.34
N ASP A 154 17.58 -12.80 -3.90
CA ASP A 154 18.51 -12.93 -2.77
C ASP A 154 19.85 -12.19 -3.02
N VAL A 155 20.31 -12.12 -4.27
CA VAL A 155 21.54 -11.37 -4.64
C VAL A 155 21.30 -9.87 -4.53
N GLY A 156 20.15 -9.37 -5.00
CA GLY A 156 19.76 -7.98 -4.83
C GLY A 156 19.54 -7.60 -3.36
N MET A 157 18.95 -8.49 -2.55
CA MET A 157 18.83 -8.30 -1.09
C MET A 157 20.20 -8.26 -0.40
N ALA A 158 21.17 -9.09 -0.83
CA ALA A 158 22.52 -9.10 -0.30
C ALA A 158 23.29 -7.82 -0.67
N TRP A 159 23.24 -7.38 -1.93
CA TRP A 159 23.85 -6.13 -2.40
C TRP A 159 23.44 -4.93 -1.52
N LEU A 160 22.16 -4.85 -1.16
CA LEU A 160 21.63 -3.77 -0.31
C LEU A 160 22.23 -3.81 1.11
N VAL A 161 22.42 -4.99 1.68
CA VAL A 161 23.06 -5.17 3.00
C VAL A 161 24.55 -4.86 2.94
N ASP A 162 25.25 -5.29 1.88
CA ASP A 162 26.67 -5.00 1.67
C ASP A 162 26.95 -3.50 1.47
N HIS A 163 25.97 -2.74 0.94
CA HIS A 163 26.00 -1.28 0.86
C HIS A 163 25.45 -0.57 2.12
N GLY A 164 25.17 -1.31 3.20
CA GLY A 164 24.86 -0.77 4.52
C GLY A 164 23.37 -0.51 4.81
N CYS A 165 22.45 -0.93 3.95
CA CYS A 165 21.01 -0.79 4.20
C CYS A 165 20.47 -1.88 5.15
N THR A 166 19.57 -1.50 6.06
CA THR A 166 18.96 -2.43 7.05
C THR A 166 17.53 -2.77 6.69
N TRP A 167 17.19 -4.07 6.68
CA TRP A 167 15.81 -4.53 6.54
C TRP A 167 15.10 -4.49 7.92
N GLU A 168 14.27 -3.47 8.15
CA GLU A 168 13.65 -3.17 9.44
C GLU A 168 12.14 -3.47 9.43
N LYS A 169 11.64 -4.10 10.51
CA LYS A 169 10.20 -4.28 10.76
C LYS A 169 9.63 -2.95 11.26
N VAL A 170 8.73 -2.36 10.48
CA VAL A 170 8.01 -1.17 10.91
C VAL A 170 6.98 -1.58 11.96
N CYS A 171 7.07 -0.98 13.15
CA CYS A 171 6.12 -1.13 14.24
C CYS A 171 5.27 0.14 14.36
N ALA A 172 3.98 -0.01 14.68
CA ALA A 172 3.02 1.09 14.68
C ALA A 172 1.90 0.88 15.71
N ASP A 173 1.39 1.99 16.26
CA ASP A 173 0.17 2.06 17.07
C ASP A 173 -1.08 2.13 16.17
N PRO A 174 -2.27 1.78 16.69
CA PRO A 174 -3.54 2.14 16.08
C PRO A 174 -3.65 3.65 15.87
N GLY A 175 -3.80 4.05 14.61
CA GLY A 175 -3.95 5.44 14.16
C GLY A 175 -2.69 6.09 13.59
N ASP A 176 -1.55 5.40 13.60
CA ASP A 176 -0.34 5.87 12.92
C ASP A 176 -0.46 5.78 11.40
N LEU A 177 0.15 6.72 10.68
CA LEU A 177 0.33 6.68 9.22
C LEU A 177 1.78 6.36 8.89
N ILE A 178 2.03 5.16 8.37
CA ILE A 178 3.32 4.77 7.81
C ILE A 178 3.42 5.33 6.38
N LEU A 179 4.54 5.92 6.02
CA LEU A 179 4.83 6.48 4.69
C LEU A 179 6.16 5.92 4.18
N TRP A 180 6.29 5.67 2.87
CA TRP A 180 7.56 5.30 2.25
C TRP A 180 7.68 5.77 0.80
N ASP A 181 8.89 6.09 0.37
CA ASP A 181 9.24 6.41 -1.02
C ASP A 181 8.96 5.19 -1.92
N SER A 182 8.38 5.38 -3.11
CA SER A 182 8.09 4.28 -4.05
C SER A 182 9.34 3.48 -4.49
N ARG A 183 10.54 4.04 -4.29
CA ARG A 183 11.84 3.36 -4.49
C ARG A 183 12.29 2.52 -3.29
N THR A 184 11.68 2.67 -2.11
CA THR A 184 12.08 1.93 -0.90
C THR A 184 11.74 0.44 -1.07
N PRO A 185 12.75 -0.46 -1.07
CA PRO A 185 12.51 -1.90 -1.14
C PRO A 185 11.75 -2.35 0.11
N HIS A 186 10.65 -3.09 -0.06
CA HIS A 186 9.78 -3.48 1.03
C HIS A 186 9.10 -4.84 0.79
N TYR A 187 8.57 -5.46 1.84
CA TYR A 187 7.71 -6.65 1.74
C TYR A 187 6.78 -6.78 2.95
N ASN A 188 5.76 -7.64 2.82
CA ASN A 188 4.89 -8.02 3.93
C ASN A 188 5.51 -9.18 4.71
N LYS A 189 5.62 -9.05 6.04
CA LYS A 189 5.96 -10.12 6.98
C LYS A 189 4.67 -10.75 7.53
N SER A 190 4.62 -12.08 7.60
CA SER A 190 3.61 -12.85 8.34
C SER A 190 3.88 -12.84 9.85
N PRO A 191 2.87 -13.03 10.72
CA PRO A 191 3.10 -13.08 12.16
C PRO A 191 4.02 -14.26 12.55
N GLU A 192 4.91 -14.00 13.50
CA GLU A 192 5.88 -14.96 14.06
C GLU A 192 5.59 -15.20 15.55
N ASN A 193 6.33 -16.12 16.17
CA ASN A 193 6.35 -16.36 17.62
C ASN A 193 4.97 -16.62 18.28
N GLY A 194 3.97 -17.02 17.49
CA GLY A 194 2.61 -17.29 17.94
C GLY A 194 1.71 -16.06 18.07
N SER A 195 2.07 -14.91 17.49
CA SER A 195 1.17 -13.75 17.47
C SER A 195 -0.14 -14.06 16.74
N THR A 196 -1.24 -13.70 17.38
CA THR A 196 -2.61 -13.74 16.84
C THR A 196 -3.17 -12.33 16.61
N GLN A 197 -2.32 -11.32 16.46
CA GLN A 197 -2.75 -9.94 16.27
C GLN A 197 -3.26 -9.72 14.84
N ASP A 198 -4.56 -9.42 14.70
CA ASP A 198 -5.16 -9.02 13.44
C ASP A 198 -4.45 -7.81 12.85
N ARG A 199 -3.95 -7.93 11.61
CA ARG A 199 -3.39 -6.82 10.84
C ARG A 199 -4.51 -6.16 10.03
N MET A 200 -4.88 -4.93 10.40
CA MET A 200 -5.83 -4.11 9.65
C MET A 200 -5.20 -2.77 9.26
N ALA A 201 -5.33 -2.39 7.99
CA ALA A 201 -4.70 -1.18 7.44
C ALA A 201 -5.51 -0.60 6.27
N VAL A 202 -5.40 0.71 6.07
CA VAL A 202 -5.90 1.40 4.87
C VAL A 202 -4.72 1.94 4.08
N TYR A 203 -4.44 1.34 2.91
CA TYR A 203 -3.39 1.81 2.02
C TYR A 203 -3.68 3.20 1.45
N THR A 204 -2.63 3.98 1.25
CA THR A 204 -2.65 5.36 0.76
C THR A 204 -1.50 5.59 -0.21
N CYS A 205 -1.65 6.55 -1.12
CA CYS A 205 -0.58 6.97 -2.02
C CYS A 205 -0.79 8.43 -2.44
N TYR A 206 0.31 9.14 -2.69
CA TYR A 206 0.32 10.59 -2.89
C TYR A 206 1.29 10.98 -4.01
N MET A 207 0.81 11.83 -4.92
CA MET A 207 1.59 12.54 -5.94
C MET A 207 1.05 13.97 -6.08
N PRO A 208 1.86 14.95 -6.50
CA PRO A 208 1.36 16.26 -6.90
C PRO A 208 0.37 16.18 -8.07
N VAL A 209 -0.74 16.93 -8.00
CA VAL A 209 -1.71 17.01 -9.11
C VAL A 209 -1.09 17.62 -10.39
N ALA A 210 0.04 18.32 -10.27
CA ALA A 210 0.82 18.85 -11.37
C ALA A 210 1.50 17.77 -12.24
N GLU A 211 1.67 16.54 -11.72
CA GLU A 211 2.25 15.40 -12.45
C GLU A 211 1.20 14.50 -13.10
N ALA A 212 -0.10 14.72 -12.83
CA ALA A 212 -1.17 13.96 -13.45
C ALA A 212 -1.54 14.57 -14.82
N SER A 213 -1.59 13.75 -15.87
CA SER A 213 -2.14 14.19 -17.16
C SER A 213 -3.65 14.43 -17.05
N GLN A 214 -4.21 15.17 -18.01
CA GLN A 214 -5.67 15.40 -18.04
C GLN A 214 -6.44 14.09 -18.25
N ASP A 215 -5.90 13.15 -19.04
CA ASP A 215 -6.49 11.83 -19.23
C ASP A 215 -6.44 11.00 -17.93
N ASP A 216 -5.39 11.12 -17.13
CA ASP A 216 -5.27 10.45 -15.83
C ASP A 216 -6.29 11.00 -14.82
N LEU A 217 -6.49 12.32 -14.79
CA LEU A 217 -7.54 12.93 -13.97
C LEU A 217 -8.95 12.52 -14.43
N ILE A 218 -9.17 12.34 -15.74
CA ILE A 218 -10.43 11.84 -16.30
C ILE A 218 -10.65 10.37 -15.93
N LYS A 219 -9.65 9.49 -16.07
CA LYS A 219 -9.70 8.09 -15.59
C LYS A 219 -9.98 8.01 -14.09
N LYS A 220 -9.34 8.88 -13.30
CA LYS A 220 -9.53 8.94 -11.84
C LYS A 220 -10.93 9.41 -11.47
N LYS A 221 -11.53 10.33 -12.24
CA LYS A 221 -12.94 10.71 -12.07
C LYS A 221 -13.87 9.55 -12.38
N ASP A 222 -13.67 8.84 -13.49
CA ASP A 222 -14.45 7.64 -13.84
C ASP A 222 -14.34 6.55 -12.76
N ALA A 223 -13.13 6.29 -12.24
CA ALA A 223 -12.92 5.33 -11.15
C ALA A 223 -13.69 5.74 -9.87
N TRP A 224 -13.65 7.03 -9.52
CA TRP A 224 -14.40 7.58 -8.39
C TRP A 224 -15.92 7.49 -8.60
N ASP A 225 -16.42 7.84 -9.80
CA ASP A 225 -17.84 7.78 -10.13
C ASP A 225 -18.36 6.34 -10.09
N ARG A 226 -17.62 5.39 -10.67
CA ARG A 226 -17.91 3.95 -10.66
C ARG A 226 -17.55 3.21 -9.36
N LYS A 227 -17.04 3.92 -8.34
CA LYS A 227 -16.69 3.38 -7.00
C LYS A 227 -15.68 2.21 -7.05
N VAL A 228 -14.75 2.22 -8.00
CA VAL A 228 -13.70 1.19 -8.16
C VAL A 228 -12.35 1.69 -7.66
N GLY A 229 -11.55 0.78 -7.09
CA GLY A 229 -10.18 1.08 -6.63
C GLY A 229 -9.19 1.32 -7.78
N THR A 230 -7.99 1.79 -7.43
CA THR A 230 -6.85 1.99 -8.35
C THR A 230 -5.66 1.11 -7.93
N SER A 231 -4.53 1.16 -8.65
CA SER A 231 -3.24 0.65 -8.14
C SER A 231 -2.68 1.55 -7.03
N HIS A 232 -1.50 1.20 -6.52
CA HIS A 232 -0.69 2.05 -5.64
C HIS A 232 -0.21 3.39 -6.27
N TRP A 233 -0.60 3.70 -7.51
CA TRP A 233 -0.29 4.96 -8.20
C TRP A 233 -1.53 5.88 -8.19
N PRO A 234 -1.47 7.05 -7.50
CA PRO A 234 -2.65 7.89 -7.26
C PRO A 234 -3.10 8.71 -8.48
N ASN A 235 -2.42 8.57 -9.63
CA ASN A 235 -2.84 9.07 -10.93
C ASN A 235 -3.81 8.12 -11.66
N ALA A 236 -4.18 6.98 -11.06
CA ALA A 236 -5.12 6.01 -11.63
C ALA A 236 -4.67 5.40 -12.98
N GLN A 237 -3.36 5.24 -13.20
CA GLN A 237 -2.79 4.49 -14.34
C GLN A 237 -3.45 3.12 -14.55
N PHE A 238 -3.77 2.43 -13.45
CA PHE A 238 -4.58 1.21 -13.47
C PHE A 238 -5.82 1.38 -12.60
N VAL A 239 -6.99 1.11 -13.19
CA VAL A 239 -8.29 1.08 -12.51
C VAL A 239 -8.72 -0.37 -12.30
N GLY A 240 -9.41 -0.64 -11.19
CA GLY A 240 -9.92 -1.96 -10.82
C GLY A 240 -11.34 -2.25 -11.28
N SER A 241 -11.89 -3.33 -10.73
CA SER A 241 -13.28 -3.76 -10.89
C SER A 241 -13.80 -4.22 -9.53
N ASN A 242 -15.09 -4.00 -9.26
CA ASN A 242 -15.76 -4.50 -8.05
C ASN A 242 -16.35 -5.91 -8.25
N LYS A 243 -16.25 -6.48 -9.46
CA LYS A 243 -16.66 -7.87 -9.73
C LYS A 243 -15.79 -8.85 -8.97
N ALA A 244 -16.43 -9.87 -8.41
CA ALA A 244 -15.83 -10.92 -7.60
C ALA A 244 -15.94 -12.25 -8.35
N MET A 245 -14.86 -12.64 -9.03
CA MET A 245 -14.78 -13.96 -9.68
C MET A 245 -14.47 -15.05 -8.65
N ARG A 246 -14.63 -16.33 -9.01
CA ARG A 246 -14.22 -17.47 -8.18
C ARG A 246 -13.72 -18.64 -9.04
N GLY A 247 -12.74 -18.33 -9.89
CA GLY A 247 -12.48 -19.11 -11.11
C GLY A 247 -13.21 -18.42 -12.25
N GLU A 248 -13.89 -19.18 -13.10
CA GLU A 248 -14.73 -18.62 -14.18
C GLU A 248 -16.11 -18.15 -13.68
N ASP A 249 -16.58 -18.67 -12.54
CA ASP A 249 -17.86 -18.29 -11.94
C ASP A 249 -17.83 -16.90 -11.26
N LEU A 250 -18.96 -16.20 -11.27
CA LEU A 250 -19.20 -15.06 -10.39
C LEU A 250 -19.50 -15.54 -8.97
N ASN A 251 -18.94 -14.90 -7.95
CA ASN A 251 -19.08 -15.28 -6.54
C ASN A 251 -20.52 -15.10 -5.99
N GLY A 252 -21.42 -14.44 -6.75
CA GLY A 252 -22.84 -14.25 -6.41
C GLY A 252 -23.13 -13.28 -5.25
N VAL A 253 -22.13 -13.00 -4.42
CA VAL A 253 -22.17 -12.06 -3.30
C VAL A 253 -21.20 -10.93 -3.57
N GLU A 254 -21.74 -9.78 -3.98
CA GLU A 254 -21.02 -8.55 -4.34
C GLU A 254 -21.74 -7.32 -3.76
N ARG A 255 -21.02 -6.21 -3.58
CA ARG A 255 -21.60 -4.89 -3.31
C ARG A 255 -21.19 -3.95 -4.44
N ALA A 256 -22.15 -3.55 -5.27
CA ALA A 256 -21.91 -2.62 -6.38
C ALA A 256 -21.53 -1.20 -5.90
N GLU A 257 -22.06 -0.79 -4.75
CA GLU A 257 -21.87 0.51 -4.13
C GLU A 257 -21.51 0.37 -2.63
N PRO A 258 -20.81 1.34 -2.02
CA PRO A 258 -20.50 1.32 -0.60
C PRO A 258 -21.75 1.54 0.27
N VAL A 259 -21.88 0.78 1.36
CA VAL A 259 -22.99 0.88 2.34
C VAL A 259 -23.18 2.30 2.87
N ASN A 260 -22.09 3.05 3.02
CA ASN A 260 -22.09 4.47 3.39
C ASN A 260 -21.32 5.26 2.32
N PRO A 261 -21.97 6.18 1.57
CA PRO A 261 -21.29 7.04 0.62
C PRO A 261 -20.23 7.94 1.27
N ALA A 262 -19.11 8.16 0.57
CA ALA A 262 -18.03 9.01 1.06
C ALA A 262 -18.42 10.50 1.01
N VAL A 263 -18.63 11.12 2.18
CA VAL A 263 -18.87 12.56 2.32
C VAL A 263 -17.51 13.29 2.36
N LEU A 264 -17.15 13.96 1.26
CA LEU A 264 -15.91 14.71 1.16
C LEU A 264 -16.04 16.13 1.70
N SER A 265 -15.06 16.58 2.49
CA SER A 265 -14.84 18.01 2.72
C SER A 265 -14.25 18.68 1.48
N GLU A 266 -14.30 20.01 1.38
CA GLU A 266 -13.71 20.76 0.26
C GLU A 266 -12.21 20.41 0.06
N ARG A 267 -11.44 20.28 1.14
CA ARG A 267 -10.04 19.85 1.11
C ARG A 267 -9.90 18.42 0.56
N ALA A 268 -10.74 17.49 1.01
CA ALA A 268 -10.72 16.11 0.51
C ALA A 268 -11.11 16.03 -0.97
N PHE A 269 -12.09 16.83 -1.41
CA PHE A 269 -12.48 16.91 -2.83
C PHE A 269 -11.35 17.49 -3.69
N LYS A 270 -10.65 18.53 -3.24
CA LYS A 270 -9.42 19.03 -3.90
C LYS A 270 -8.36 17.94 -4.03
N LEU A 271 -8.11 17.15 -2.98
CA LEU A 271 -7.14 16.05 -3.00
C LEU A 271 -7.51 14.89 -3.95
N THR A 272 -8.74 14.79 -4.45
CA THR A 272 -9.07 13.82 -5.52
C THR A 272 -8.35 14.12 -6.83
N GLY A 273 -8.01 15.38 -7.11
CA GLY A 273 -7.54 15.85 -8.42
C GLY A 273 -8.65 16.20 -9.40
N VAL A 274 -9.89 15.75 -9.17
CA VAL A 274 -11.04 16.01 -10.07
C VAL A 274 -11.31 17.51 -10.31
N PRO A 275 -11.15 18.43 -9.33
CA PRO A 275 -11.31 19.88 -9.56
C PRO A 275 -10.28 20.52 -10.51
N TYR A 276 -9.23 19.79 -10.92
CA TYR A 276 -8.16 20.27 -11.80
C TYR A 276 -8.29 19.73 -13.24
N ILE A 277 -9.41 19.07 -13.56
CA ILE A 277 -9.79 18.74 -14.93
C ILE A 277 -10.23 20.02 -15.64
N LYS A 278 -9.56 20.34 -16.74
CA LYS A 278 -9.88 21.49 -17.60
C LYS A 278 -11.13 21.19 -18.42
N SER A 279 -11.93 22.22 -18.69
CA SER A 279 -12.99 22.13 -19.69
C SER A 279 -12.39 21.83 -21.06
N LYS A 280 -13.05 20.97 -21.85
CA LYS A 280 -12.74 20.86 -23.28
C LYS A 280 -13.10 22.18 -23.95
N THR A 281 -12.08 22.84 -24.50
CA THR A 281 -12.18 23.98 -25.43
C THR A 281 -12.38 23.48 -26.85
#